data_AF-A0A498FDA7-F1
#
_entry.id   AF-A0A498FDA7-F1
#
_cell.length_a   1.000
_cell.length_b   1.000
_cell.length_c   1.000
_cell.angle_alpha   90.00
_cell.angle_beta   90.00
_cell.angle_gamma   90.00
#
_symmetry.space_group_name_H-M   'P 1'
#
loop_
_entity.id
_entity.type
_entity.pdbx_description
1 polymer ?
#
loop_
_entity_poly.entity_id
_entity_poly.type
_entity_poly.pdbx_seq_one_letter_code
_entity_poly.pdbx_strand_id
1 'polypeptide(L)'
;DLWATNGYEVVKILTEHGASAEKICINHIDVDLKMDYMKDLLNKGVYIEFDNFGKEFYADRRHKSVLKGLFARDIERVRAIKELIDCGFLSKMLLSNDVCLKTCIHHYGGWGYDHVITNIIPMMQDEGITDEQIQTLMIGNPAVFLDDGRD
;
A
#
# COMPACT_ATOMS: atom_id res chain seq x y z
N ASP A 1 8.27 10.20 -8.63
CA ASP A 1 8.01 9.27 -9.75
C ASP A 1 7.59 7.95 -9.14
N LEU A 2 6.51 7.31 -9.58
CA LEU A 2 5.94 6.11 -8.92
C LEU A 2 6.88 4.90 -8.96
N TRP A 3 7.88 4.89 -9.86
CA TRP A 3 8.90 3.84 -9.96
C TRP A 3 10.19 4.15 -9.21
N ALA A 4 10.33 5.35 -8.65
CA ALA A 4 11.54 5.74 -7.94
C ALA A 4 11.55 5.21 -6.49
N THR A 5 12.73 5.22 -5.88
CA THR A 5 12.95 4.86 -4.46
C THR A 5 13.19 6.10 -3.60
N ASN A 6 12.56 7.22 -3.96
CA ASN A 6 12.73 8.51 -3.29
C ASN A 6 12.15 8.55 -1.87
N GLY A 7 11.40 7.52 -1.43
CA GLY A 7 10.94 7.39 -0.06
C GLY A 7 12.08 7.43 0.94
N TYR A 8 13.29 6.94 0.60
CA TYR A 8 14.46 7.11 1.46
C TYR A 8 14.77 8.58 1.77
N GLU A 9 14.73 9.43 0.75
CA GLU A 9 14.99 10.86 0.88
C GLU A 9 13.85 11.56 1.64
N VAL A 10 12.60 11.19 1.35
CA VAL A 10 11.42 11.70 2.07
C VAL A 10 11.50 11.37 3.57
N VAL A 11 11.75 10.11 3.92
CA VAL A 11 11.90 9.68 5.31
C VAL A 11 13.02 10.46 5.98
N LYS A 12 14.19 10.57 5.34
CA LYS A 12 15.31 11.35 5.87
C LYS A 12 14.90 12.79 6.18
N ILE A 13 14.37 13.52 5.19
CA ILE A 13 13.97 14.92 5.35
C ILE A 13 12.98 15.08 6.51
N LEU A 14 11.93 14.27 6.55
CA LEU A 14 10.90 14.37 7.58
C LEU A 14 11.46 14.10 8.98
N THR A 15 12.26 13.05 9.14
CA THR A 15 12.88 12.71 10.42
C THR A 15 13.92 13.75 10.89
N GLU A 16 14.69 14.34 9.97
CA GLU A 16 15.64 15.41 10.29
C GLU A 16 14.93 16.68 10.77
N HIS A 17 13.67 16.88 10.42
CA HIS A 17 12.84 18.00 10.85
C HIS A 17 11.88 17.63 12.01
N GLY A 18 12.12 16.50 12.68
CA GLY A 18 11.44 16.12 13.92
C GLY A 18 10.13 15.35 13.75
N ALA A 19 9.77 14.92 12.54
CA ALA A 19 8.64 14.01 12.37
C ALA A 19 8.97 12.62 12.93
N SER A 20 8.04 12.03 13.68
CA SER A 20 8.16 10.63 14.10
C SER A 20 8.03 9.71 12.90
N ALA A 21 8.94 8.74 12.76
CA ALA A 21 8.88 7.73 11.71
C ALA A 21 7.53 6.99 11.71
N GLU A 22 6.96 6.74 12.89
CA GLU A 22 5.68 6.04 13.03
C GLU A 22 4.47 6.82 12.52
N LYS A 23 4.65 8.11 12.20
CA LYS A 23 3.64 8.98 11.59
C LYS A 23 3.96 9.34 10.13
N ILE A 24 4.91 8.63 9.53
CA ILE A 24 5.23 8.73 8.11
C ILE A 24 4.66 7.51 7.40
N CYS A 25 3.91 7.74 6.32
CA CYS A 25 3.44 6.69 5.43
C CYS A 25 3.99 6.93 4.02
N ILE A 26 4.63 5.91 3.44
CA ILE A 26 5.12 5.93 2.06
C ILE A 26 4.11 5.20 1.17
N ASN A 27 3.41 6.00 0.38
CA ASN A 27 2.29 5.55 -0.46
C ASN A 27 2.75 5.06 -1.83
N HIS A 28 1.83 4.44 -2.57
CA HIS A 28 2.04 3.90 -3.91
C HIS A 28 3.23 2.94 -4.00
N ILE A 29 3.54 2.25 -2.89
CA ILE A 29 4.68 1.32 -2.81
C ILE A 29 4.48 0.09 -3.72
N ASP A 30 3.24 -0.10 -4.16
CA ASP A 30 2.67 -1.27 -4.82
C ASP A 30 2.36 -1.04 -6.31
N VAL A 31 2.86 0.06 -6.88
CA VAL A 31 2.92 0.22 -8.34
C VAL A 31 3.98 -0.73 -8.94
N ASP A 32 5.13 -0.84 -8.27
CA ASP A 32 6.26 -1.70 -8.61
C ASP A 32 6.84 -2.31 -7.35
N LEU A 33 6.60 -3.61 -7.14
CA LEU A 33 6.83 -4.33 -5.89
C LEU A 33 8.32 -4.62 -5.65
N LYS A 34 9.06 -3.60 -5.22
CA LYS A 34 10.49 -3.69 -4.87
C LYS A 34 10.65 -4.16 -3.42
N MET A 35 10.75 -5.47 -3.23
CA MET A 35 10.73 -6.07 -1.88
C MET A 35 11.83 -5.55 -0.94
N ASP A 36 13.07 -5.45 -1.40
CA ASP A 36 14.18 -4.93 -0.57
C ASP A 36 13.94 -3.47 -0.15
N TYR A 37 13.40 -2.65 -1.05
CA TYR A 37 13.05 -1.26 -0.77
C TYR A 37 11.93 -1.16 0.28
N MET A 38 10.90 -2.00 0.17
CA MET A 38 9.82 -2.08 1.16
C MET A 38 10.36 -2.45 2.54
N LYS A 39 11.17 -3.52 2.62
CA LYS A 39 11.77 -3.99 3.88
C LYS A 39 12.69 -2.94 4.49
N ASP A 40 13.49 -2.23 3.68
CA ASP A 40 14.36 -1.17 4.17
C ASP A 40 13.58 0.02 4.76
N LEU A 41 12.47 0.40 4.13
CA LEU A 41 11.59 1.45 4.67
C LEU A 41 10.95 1.00 5.99
N LEU A 42 10.39 -0.21 6.02
CA LEU A 42 9.79 -0.77 7.22
C LEU A 42 10.78 -0.85 8.39
N ASN A 43 12.04 -1.22 8.13
CA ASN A 43 13.13 -1.21 9.12
C ASN A 43 13.46 0.19 9.66
N LYS A 44 13.09 1.28 8.96
CA LYS A 44 13.20 2.65 9.46
C LYS A 44 12.03 3.05 10.36
N GLY A 45 11.06 2.17 10.57
CA GLY A 45 9.90 2.38 11.46
C GLY A 45 8.73 3.12 10.82
N VAL A 46 8.80 3.41 9.51
CA VAL A 46 7.70 4.06 8.78
C VAL A 46 6.64 3.06 8.36
N TYR A 47 5.44 3.56 8.07
CA TYR A 47 4.41 2.79 7.38
C TYR A 47 4.67 2.78 5.87
N ILE A 48 4.28 1.69 5.22
CA ILE A 48 4.10 1.64 3.77
C ILE A 48 2.63 1.35 3.46
N GLU A 49 2.14 1.89 2.34
CA GLU A 49 0.74 1.71 1.94
C GLU A 49 0.62 1.03 0.57
N PHE A 50 -0.12 -0.09 0.56
CA PHE A 50 -0.62 -0.73 -0.65
C PHE A 50 -1.97 -0.12 -1.02
N ASP A 51 -1.94 0.95 -1.81
CA ASP A 51 -3.13 1.75 -2.12
C ASP A 51 -3.64 1.58 -3.56
N ASN A 52 -3.06 0.71 -4.39
CA ASN A 52 -3.45 0.56 -5.79
C ASN A 52 -4.30 -0.70 -6.07
N PHE A 53 -4.97 -1.26 -5.05
CA PHE A 53 -5.87 -2.41 -5.27
C PHE A 53 -6.95 -2.08 -6.31
N GLY A 54 -7.13 -2.98 -7.28
CA GLY A 54 -8.04 -2.82 -8.40
C GLY A 54 -7.48 -2.02 -9.60
N LYS A 55 -6.26 -1.49 -9.52
CA LYS A 55 -5.59 -0.80 -10.64
C LYS A 55 -4.67 -1.73 -11.41
N GLU A 56 -5.27 -2.68 -12.13
CA GLU A 56 -4.56 -3.64 -12.96
C GLU A 56 -4.52 -3.22 -14.44
N PHE A 57 -3.72 -2.21 -14.78
CA PHE A 57 -3.64 -1.74 -16.17
C PHE A 57 -2.24 -1.40 -16.64
N TYR A 58 -2.10 -1.30 -17.97
CA TYR A 58 -0.95 -0.71 -18.63
C TYR A 58 -1.29 0.71 -19.10
N ALA A 59 -0.50 1.69 -18.66
CA ALA A 59 -0.57 3.06 -19.15
C ALA A 59 0.55 3.32 -20.17
N ASP A 60 0.18 3.84 -21.34
CA ASP A 60 1.15 4.09 -22.41
C ASP A 60 2.20 5.14 -22.01
N ARG A 61 3.45 4.70 -21.94
CA ARG A 61 4.63 5.49 -21.53
C ARG A 61 4.91 6.70 -22.42
N ARG A 62 4.33 6.77 -23.63
CA ARG A 62 4.48 7.92 -24.54
C ARG A 62 3.68 9.13 -24.05
N HIS A 63 2.63 8.91 -23.26
CA HIS A 63 1.90 9.99 -22.62
C HIS A 63 2.69 10.50 -21.42
N LYS A 64 2.81 11.83 -21.29
CA LYS A 64 3.47 12.49 -20.16
C LYS A 64 2.60 12.51 -18.90
N SER A 65 1.99 11.37 -18.57
CA SER A 65 1.22 11.17 -17.35
C SER A 65 2.12 10.63 -16.23
N VAL A 66 1.71 10.86 -14.98
CA VAL A 66 2.29 10.17 -13.81
C VAL A 66 1.97 8.68 -13.84
N LEU A 67 0.82 8.30 -14.42
CA LEU A 67 0.45 6.91 -14.69
C LEU A 67 1.11 6.47 -16.01
N LYS A 68 2.04 5.54 -15.94
CA LYS A 68 2.79 4.99 -17.09
C LYS A 68 3.14 3.53 -16.82
N GLY A 69 3.48 2.76 -17.84
CA GLY A 69 3.94 1.38 -17.66
C GLY A 69 2.87 0.44 -17.09
N LEU A 70 3.33 -0.74 -16.66
CA LEU A 70 2.50 -1.79 -16.07
C LEU A 70 2.40 -1.57 -14.56
N PHE A 71 1.19 -1.62 -14.03
CA PHE A 71 0.94 -1.69 -12.59
C PHE A 71 0.96 -3.15 -12.14
N ALA A 72 1.45 -3.41 -10.93
CA ALA A 72 1.30 -4.72 -10.31
C ALA A 72 -0.17 -5.13 -10.25
N ARG A 73 -0.42 -6.43 -10.27
CA ARG A 73 -1.74 -7.03 -10.09
C ARG A 73 -2.02 -7.27 -8.62
N ASP A 74 -3.28 -7.39 -8.25
CA ASP A 74 -3.74 -7.55 -6.89
C ASP A 74 -3.20 -8.83 -6.25
N ILE A 75 -3.12 -9.92 -7.01
CA ILE A 75 -2.48 -11.15 -6.53
C ILE A 75 -0.98 -10.97 -6.23
N GLU A 76 -0.29 -10.10 -6.96
CA GLU A 76 1.11 -9.78 -6.70
C GLU A 76 1.24 -8.93 -5.43
N ARG A 77 0.30 -8.00 -5.20
CA ARG A 77 0.21 -7.22 -3.96
C ARG A 77 -0.05 -8.12 -2.75
N VAL A 78 -1.03 -9.01 -2.83
CA VAL A 78 -1.37 -9.95 -1.74
C VAL A 78 -0.17 -10.82 -1.39
N ARG A 79 0.54 -11.36 -2.39
CA ARG A 79 1.76 -12.16 -2.15
C ARG A 79 2.89 -11.35 -1.53
N ALA A 80 3.08 -10.10 -1.96
CA ALA A 80 4.05 -9.21 -1.34
C ALA A 80 3.70 -8.91 0.13
N ILE A 81 2.42 -8.67 0.43
CA ILE A 81 1.93 -8.49 1.81
C ILE A 81 2.19 -9.75 2.64
N LYS A 82 1.87 -10.94 2.11
CA LYS A 82 2.15 -12.22 2.79
C LYS A 82 3.64 -12.38 3.10
N GLU A 83 4.51 -12.09 2.15
CA GLU A 83 5.97 -12.16 2.37
C GLU A 83 6.43 -11.17 3.45
N LEU A 84 5.91 -9.95 3.45
CA LEU A 84 6.24 -8.94 4.46
C LEU A 84 5.74 -9.34 5.85
N ILE A 85 4.55 -9.95 5.94
CA ILE A 85 4.03 -10.54 7.18
C ILE A 85 4.99 -11.63 7.69
N ASP A 86 5.43 -12.54 6.81
CA ASP A 86 6.36 -13.61 7.17
C ASP A 86 7.73 -13.09 7.62
N CYS A 87 8.12 -11.90 7.15
CA CYS A 87 9.31 -11.19 7.60
C CYS A 87 9.10 -10.38 8.90
N GLY A 88 7.90 -10.37 9.48
CA GLY A 88 7.60 -9.71 10.75
C GLY A 88 7.10 -8.26 10.65
N PHE A 89 6.70 -7.80 9.48
CA PHE A 89 6.33 -6.39 9.24
C PHE A 89 4.81 -6.09 9.29
N LEU A 90 4.00 -7.00 9.83
CA LEU A 90 2.54 -6.88 9.87
C LEU A 90 2.02 -5.52 10.38
N SER A 91 2.66 -4.94 11.41
CA SER A 91 2.16 -3.76 12.14
C SER A 91 2.44 -2.41 11.48
N LYS A 92 3.09 -2.39 10.31
CA LYS A 92 3.54 -1.17 9.61
C LYS A 92 3.05 -1.10 8.15
N MET A 93 1.97 -1.79 7.84
CA MET A 93 1.34 -1.78 6.51
C MET A 93 -0.08 -1.22 6.56
N LEU A 94 -0.42 -0.39 5.57
CA LEU A 94 -1.77 0.13 5.34
C LEU A 94 -2.27 -0.30 3.96
N LEU A 95 -3.60 -0.37 3.79
CA LEU A 95 -4.26 -0.84 2.57
C LEU A 95 -5.33 0.15 2.11
N SER A 96 -5.43 0.38 0.81
CA SER A 96 -6.48 1.22 0.19
C SER A 96 -6.65 0.89 -1.30
N ASN A 97 -7.54 1.61 -1.99
CA ASN A 97 -7.82 1.45 -3.43
C ASN A 97 -7.34 2.64 -4.29
N ASP A 98 -7.02 3.79 -3.65
CA ASP A 98 -6.68 5.06 -4.31
C ASP A 98 -7.60 5.38 -5.50
N VAL A 99 -8.91 5.38 -5.24
CA VAL A 99 -9.94 5.68 -6.25
C VAL A 99 -9.79 7.14 -6.70
N CYS A 100 -9.04 7.35 -7.78
CA CYS A 100 -8.74 8.67 -8.33
C CYS A 100 -9.12 8.84 -9.82
N LEU A 101 -9.58 7.76 -10.48
CA LEU A 101 -10.09 7.78 -11.85
C LEU A 101 -11.58 7.40 -11.90
N LYS A 102 -12.31 7.94 -12.88
CA LYS A 102 -13.70 7.51 -13.13
C LYS A 102 -13.79 6.00 -13.35
N THR A 103 -12.83 5.42 -14.07
CA THR A 103 -12.77 3.98 -14.35
C THR A 103 -12.47 3.13 -13.12
N CYS A 104 -12.19 3.71 -11.95
CA CYS A 104 -12.01 2.96 -10.70
C CYS A 104 -13.34 2.63 -10.00
N ILE A 105 -14.45 3.33 -10.30
CA ILE A 105 -15.74 3.10 -9.63
C ILE A 105 -16.68 2.21 -10.44
N HIS A 106 -17.57 1.51 -9.75
CA HIS A 106 -18.58 0.59 -10.33
C HIS A 106 -19.36 1.16 -11.51
N HIS A 107 -19.77 2.44 -11.44
CA HIS A 107 -20.54 3.09 -12.51
C HIS A 107 -19.84 3.04 -13.88
N TYR A 108 -18.50 3.03 -13.90
CA TYR A 108 -17.70 2.97 -15.12
C TYR A 108 -17.01 1.61 -15.31
N GLY A 109 -17.47 0.56 -14.60
CA GLY A 109 -16.92 -0.80 -14.70
C GLY A 109 -15.67 -1.05 -13.87
N GLY A 110 -15.30 -0.13 -12.98
CA GLY A 110 -14.23 -0.36 -12.00
C GLY A 110 -14.71 -1.09 -10.76
N TRP A 111 -13.79 -1.37 -9.84
CA TRP A 111 -14.05 -2.19 -8.65
C TRP A 111 -14.71 -1.46 -7.48
N GLY A 112 -14.72 -0.12 -7.46
CA GLY A 112 -15.31 0.66 -6.38
C GLY A 112 -14.48 0.69 -5.09
N TYR A 113 -15.05 1.32 -4.06
CA TYR A 113 -14.40 1.48 -2.75
C TYR A 113 -14.42 0.20 -1.91
N ASP A 114 -15.31 -0.73 -2.23
CA ASP A 114 -15.52 -1.99 -1.52
C ASP A 114 -14.62 -3.12 -2.02
N HIS A 115 -13.76 -2.88 -3.01
CA HIS A 115 -12.92 -3.90 -3.63
C HIS A 115 -12.04 -4.65 -2.63
N VAL A 116 -11.34 -3.91 -1.75
CA VAL A 116 -10.52 -4.52 -0.69
C VAL A 116 -11.35 -5.47 0.16
N ILE A 117 -12.58 -5.09 0.52
CA ILE A 117 -13.44 -5.87 1.40
C ILE A 117 -14.00 -7.11 0.68
N THR A 118 -14.46 -6.93 -0.56
CA THR A 118 -15.26 -7.93 -1.28
C THR A 118 -14.43 -8.91 -2.11
N ASN A 119 -13.20 -8.54 -2.50
CA ASN A 119 -12.35 -9.35 -3.38
C ASN A 119 -10.96 -9.60 -2.80
N ILE A 120 -10.32 -8.59 -2.21
CA ILE A 120 -8.94 -8.72 -1.73
C ILE A 120 -8.86 -9.51 -0.42
N ILE A 121 -9.75 -9.26 0.54
CA ILE A 121 -9.78 -10.05 1.79
C ILE A 121 -9.95 -11.56 1.51
N PRO A 122 -10.90 -12.01 0.65
CA PRO A 122 -10.95 -13.42 0.25
C PRO A 122 -9.65 -13.92 -0.39
N MET A 123 -9.03 -13.12 -1.28
CA MET A 123 -7.75 -13.48 -1.91
C MET A 123 -6.60 -13.58 -0.89
N MET A 124 -6.59 -12.73 0.15
CA MET A 124 -5.64 -12.81 1.26
C MET A 124 -5.80 -14.12 2.04
N GLN A 125 -7.04 -14.52 2.31
CA GLN A 125 -7.36 -15.79 2.98
C GLN A 125 -6.89 -16.99 2.13
N ASP A 126 -7.12 -16.97 0.82
CA ASP A 126 -6.67 -18.01 -0.11
C ASP A 126 -5.13 -18.15 -0.15
N GLU A 127 -4.39 -17.04 0.00
CA GLU A 127 -2.92 -17.04 0.10
C GLU A 127 -2.41 -17.25 1.55
N GLY A 128 -3.30 -17.59 2.48
CA GLY A 128 -2.97 -18.02 3.84
C GLY A 128 -2.66 -16.89 4.84
N ILE A 129 -3.14 -15.68 4.58
CA ILE A 129 -3.15 -14.59 5.58
C ILE A 129 -4.32 -14.82 6.53
N THR A 130 -4.07 -14.87 7.83
CA THR A 130 -5.10 -15.21 8.82
C THR A 130 -6.07 -14.06 9.06
N ASP A 131 -7.26 -14.38 9.58
CA ASP A 131 -8.26 -13.35 9.92
C ASP A 131 -7.71 -12.35 10.94
N GLU A 132 -6.88 -12.77 11.90
CA GLU A 132 -6.25 -11.87 12.87
C GLU A 132 -5.26 -10.90 12.21
N GLN A 133 -4.50 -11.38 11.22
CA GLN A 133 -3.61 -10.55 10.43
C GLN A 133 -4.40 -9.55 9.58
N ILE A 134 -5.49 -9.99 8.97
CA ILE A 134 -6.41 -9.12 8.20
C ILE A 134 -7.04 -8.06 9.11
N GLN A 135 -7.50 -8.42 10.31
CA GLN A 135 -8.02 -7.48 11.29
C GLN A 135 -6.96 -6.45 11.69
N THR A 136 -5.70 -6.87 11.84
CA THR A 136 -4.58 -5.95 12.10
C THR A 136 -4.40 -4.97 10.95
N LEU A 137 -4.38 -5.45 9.70
CA LEU A 137 -4.22 -4.59 8.51
C LEU A 137 -5.39 -3.62 8.30
N MET A 138 -6.62 -4.09 8.48
CA MET A 138 -7.84 -3.35 8.15
C MET A 138 -8.34 -2.44 9.28
N ILE A 139 -8.01 -2.75 10.53
CA ILE A 139 -8.52 -2.03 11.71
C ILE A 139 -7.37 -1.54 12.59
N GLY A 140 -6.50 -2.45 13.04
CA GLY A 140 -5.47 -2.13 14.04
C GLY A 140 -4.48 -1.06 13.56
N ASN A 141 -3.82 -1.32 12.43
CA ASN A 141 -2.82 -0.43 11.85
C ASN A 141 -3.38 0.96 11.52
N PRO A 142 -4.50 1.11 10.77
CA PRO A 142 -5.04 2.44 10.48
C PRO A 142 -5.50 3.18 11.73
N ALA A 143 -6.06 2.50 12.73
CA ALA A 143 -6.44 3.13 13.99
C ALA A 143 -5.21 3.74 14.70
N VAL A 144 -4.13 2.97 14.85
CA VAL A 144 -2.87 3.44 15.47
C VAL A 144 -2.22 4.57 14.66
N PHE A 145 -2.24 4.47 13.33
CA PHE A 145 -1.64 5.47 12.47
C PHE A 145 -2.38 6.81 12.53
N LEU A 146 -3.72 6.79 12.51
CA LEU A 146 -4.55 7.98 12.50
C LEU A 146 -4.75 8.61 13.88
N ASP A 147 -4.59 7.84 14.96
CA ASP A 147 -4.70 8.36 16.32
C ASP A 147 -3.61 9.40 16.62
N ASP A 148 -4.00 10.61 16.99
CA ASP A 148 -3.06 11.70 17.33
C ASP A 148 -2.77 11.78 18.83
N GLY A 149 -3.28 10.82 19.62
CA GLY A 149 -3.05 10.72 21.06
C GLY A 149 -3.70 11.82 21.87
N ARG A 150 -4.66 12.55 21.30
CA ARG A 150 -5.45 13.57 22.00
C ARG A 150 -6.80 12.97 22.41
N ASP A 151 -7.04 12.98 23.72
CA ASP A 151 -8.35 12.64 24.33
C ASP A 151 -9.45 13.65 23.95
#